data_AF-A0A7C2J092-F1
#
_entry.id   AF-A0A7C2J092-F1
#
_cell.length_a   1.000
_cell.length_b   1.000
_cell.length_c   1.000
_cell.angle_alpha   90.00
_cell.angle_beta   90.00
_cell.angle_gamma   90.00
#
_symmetry.space_group_name_H-M   'P 1'
#
loop_
_entity.id
_entity.type
_entity.pdbx_description
1 polymer ?
#
loop_
_entity_poly.entity_id
_entity_poly.type
_entity_poly.pdbx_seq_one_letter_code
_entity_poly.pdbx_strand_id
1 'polypeptide(L)'
;MTRERFVKGWRFLSGRKVSRDQVRLRQEKAWILAKKNGARGNRALNPVFGPAGILWFKGAKGEGGSLTGRRLIGFLTLAVLVTALVCGCRVVQRPGPVEPRAPEPKPPVEAPKPPEKMSVAVYYLKMTANDTYLVREVHEVPRTLGVAEAALQELITGTPKTPGAFKVLPPKTRIRGISIGEGLATVDFSREVLEANVGAAGEALGIQSIVNTLTEFPAIKRVAFRVEGRLDEAAMQWWGHVGLYDQPFERDLYKVYEPAIWVYRPQPGQKVSSPLHVTGSARVFEATVQARLLTEGGSVLARGFGTATAGAPERGDFEIRLEFSSPAADKGWLEVFWISPKDGSELDKVRLPVRFK
;
A
#
# COMPACT_ATOMS: atom_id res chain seq x y z
N MET A 1 -19.30 -1.48 -41.53
CA MET A 1 -20.26 -2.58 -41.20
C MET A 1 -21.22 -2.04 -40.16
N THR A 2 -22.53 -2.05 -40.41
CA THR A 2 -23.55 -1.53 -39.48
C THR A 2 -23.78 -2.49 -38.31
N ARG A 3 -24.13 -1.94 -37.13
CA ARG A 3 -24.28 -2.64 -35.83
C ARG A 3 -25.17 -3.89 -35.94
N GLU A 4 -26.25 -3.80 -36.70
CA GLU A 4 -27.22 -4.90 -36.87
C GLU A 4 -26.69 -6.06 -37.72
N ARG A 5 -25.75 -5.81 -38.65
CA ARG A 5 -25.17 -6.86 -39.50
C ARG A 5 -24.07 -7.67 -38.81
N PHE A 6 -23.41 -7.13 -37.78
CA PHE A 6 -22.38 -7.84 -37.02
C PHE A 6 -22.95 -8.91 -36.09
N VAL A 7 -24.16 -8.66 -35.56
CA VAL A 7 -24.82 -9.52 -34.56
C VAL A 7 -25.53 -10.72 -35.19
N LYS A 8 -26.03 -10.60 -36.43
CA LYS A 8 -26.83 -11.66 -37.10
C LYS A 8 -26.03 -12.91 -37.51
N GLY A 9 -24.70 -12.91 -37.45
CA GLY A 9 -23.86 -14.04 -37.90
C GLY A 9 -23.56 -15.12 -36.87
N TRP A 10 -24.03 -15.00 -35.62
CA TRP A 10 -23.55 -15.82 -34.51
C TRP A 10 -24.55 -16.91 -34.12
N ARG A 11 -24.21 -18.18 -34.36
CA ARG A 11 -24.92 -19.37 -33.82
C ARG A 11 -24.10 -19.96 -32.67
N PHE A 12 -24.70 -20.11 -31.49
CA PHE A 12 -24.10 -20.82 -30.36
C PHE A 12 -24.56 -22.29 -30.35
N LEU A 13 -23.60 -23.22 -30.29
CA LEU A 13 -23.86 -24.61 -29.92
C LEU A 13 -24.00 -24.70 -28.40
N SER A 14 -25.05 -25.41 -27.97
CA SER A 14 -25.68 -25.37 -26.64
C SER A 14 -24.91 -26.06 -25.51
N GLY A 15 -25.31 -25.73 -24.27
CA GLY A 15 -25.07 -26.58 -23.10
C GLY A 15 -25.50 -26.00 -21.74
N ARG A 16 -25.50 -24.66 -21.57
CA ARG A 16 -25.99 -24.01 -20.34
C ARG A 16 -26.85 -22.80 -20.68
N LYS A 17 -28.00 -22.63 -20.02
CA LYS A 17 -28.91 -21.48 -20.17
C LYS A 17 -28.18 -20.21 -19.71
N VAL A 18 -27.65 -19.42 -20.65
CA VAL A 18 -27.13 -18.07 -20.40
C VAL A 18 -28.26 -17.07 -20.70
N SER A 19 -28.52 -16.11 -19.80
CA SER A 19 -29.58 -15.11 -20.02
C SER A 19 -29.28 -14.25 -21.26
N ARG A 20 -30.34 -13.83 -21.98
CA ARG A 20 -30.20 -13.01 -23.21
C ARG A 20 -29.40 -11.73 -22.98
N ASP A 21 -29.47 -11.17 -21.77
CA ASP A 21 -28.76 -9.94 -21.40
C ASP A 21 -27.26 -10.17 -21.21
N GLN A 22 -26.86 -11.31 -20.65
CA GLN A 22 -25.46 -11.71 -20.53
C GLN A 22 -24.81 -11.95 -21.91
N VAL A 23 -25.56 -12.51 -22.86
CA VAL A 23 -25.11 -12.67 -24.25
C VAL A 23 -24.93 -11.30 -24.92
N ARG A 24 -25.89 -10.39 -24.72
CA ARG A 24 -25.85 -9.03 -25.27
C ARG A 24 -24.65 -8.23 -24.74
N LEU A 25 -24.39 -8.28 -23.43
CA LEU A 25 -23.24 -7.64 -22.79
C LEU A 25 -21.90 -8.16 -23.32
N ARG A 26 -21.79 -9.48 -23.56
CA ARG A 26 -20.57 -10.08 -24.13
C ARG A 26 -20.34 -9.66 -25.58
N GLN A 27 -21.40 -9.59 -26.38
CA GLN A 27 -21.32 -9.10 -27.76
C GLN A 27 -20.92 -7.61 -27.83
N GLU A 28 -21.43 -6.80 -26.90
CA GLU A 28 -21.13 -5.37 -26.83
C GLU A 28 -19.67 -5.12 -26.45
N LYS A 29 -19.13 -5.87 -25.47
CA LYS A 29 -17.71 -5.82 -25.10
C LYS A 29 -16.80 -6.26 -26.26
N ALA A 30 -17.17 -7.32 -26.99
CA ALA A 30 -16.40 -7.80 -28.14
C ALA A 30 -16.37 -6.79 -29.30
N TRP A 31 -17.49 -6.09 -29.55
CA TRP A 31 -17.56 -5.05 -30.58
C TRP A 31 -16.71 -3.82 -30.23
N ILE A 32 -16.74 -3.39 -28.97
CA ILE A 32 -15.90 -2.29 -28.46
C ILE A 32 -14.41 -2.64 -28.60
N LEU A 33 -14.03 -3.87 -28.25
CA LEU A 33 -12.64 -4.35 -28.36
C LEU A 33 -12.17 -4.41 -29.82
N ALA A 34 -13.03 -4.88 -30.73
CA ALA A 34 -12.72 -4.95 -32.17
C ALA A 34 -12.54 -3.56 -32.80
N LYS A 35 -13.33 -2.56 -32.36
CA LYS A 35 -13.15 -1.17 -32.78
C LYS A 35 -11.86 -0.56 -32.23
N LYS A 36 -11.54 -0.83 -30.97
CA LYS A 36 -10.33 -0.31 -30.29
C LYS A 36 -9.05 -0.82 -30.97
N ASN A 37 -9.07 -2.03 -31.52
CA ASN A 37 -7.95 -2.67 -32.19
C ASN A 37 -7.91 -2.45 -33.72
N GLY A 38 -8.67 -1.50 -34.26
CA GLY A 38 -8.49 -1.01 -35.63
C GLY A 38 -8.95 -1.96 -36.76
N ALA A 39 -9.82 -2.93 -36.48
CA ALA A 39 -10.32 -3.85 -37.50
C ALA A 39 -11.15 -3.10 -38.58
N ARG A 40 -10.64 -3.02 -39.81
CA ARG A 40 -11.37 -2.56 -41.00
C ARG A 40 -11.58 -3.72 -41.97
N GLY A 41 -12.83 -3.92 -42.39
CA GLY A 41 -13.15 -4.76 -43.55
C GLY A 41 -13.73 -6.15 -43.25
N ASN A 42 -14.41 -6.69 -44.25
CA ASN A 42 -15.36 -7.79 -44.18
C ASN A 42 -14.71 -9.17 -44.38
N ARG A 43 -13.73 -9.54 -43.55
CA ARG A 43 -13.28 -10.94 -43.44
C ARG A 43 -13.79 -11.53 -42.13
N ALA A 44 -14.81 -12.38 -42.24
CA ALA A 44 -15.39 -13.10 -41.13
C ALA A 44 -14.34 -13.98 -40.46
N LEU A 45 -13.95 -13.61 -39.24
CA LEU A 45 -13.30 -14.51 -38.29
C LEU A 45 -14.43 -14.99 -37.36
N ASN A 46 -14.77 -16.27 -37.42
CA ASN A 46 -15.68 -16.91 -36.47
C ASN A 46 -14.87 -17.46 -35.29
N PRO A 47 -14.85 -16.81 -34.12
CA PRO A 47 -14.22 -17.39 -32.94
C PRO A 47 -15.12 -18.46 -32.32
N VAL A 48 -14.56 -19.64 -32.05
CA VAL A 48 -15.18 -20.68 -31.21
C VAL A 48 -14.58 -20.56 -29.80
N PHE A 49 -15.42 -20.43 -28.78
CA PHE A 49 -15.00 -20.28 -27.38
C PHE A 49 -15.13 -21.60 -26.61
N GLY A 50 -14.04 -22.08 -26.04
CA GLY A 50 -14.01 -23.15 -25.04
C GLY A 50 -14.08 -22.62 -23.59
N PRO A 51 -14.25 -23.49 -22.57
CA PRO A 51 -14.54 -23.11 -21.19
C PRO A 51 -13.38 -22.46 -20.42
N ALA A 52 -12.20 -22.34 -21.00
CA ALA A 52 -11.06 -21.63 -20.45
C ALA A 52 -10.39 -20.84 -21.58
N GLY A 53 -10.43 -19.50 -21.55
CA GLY A 53 -9.59 -18.66 -22.43
C GLY A 53 -8.12 -18.83 -22.03
N ILE A 54 -7.09 -18.68 -22.87
CA ILE A 54 -6.89 -18.21 -24.24
C ILE A 54 -5.80 -19.12 -24.83
N LEU A 55 -5.90 -19.56 -26.09
CA LEU A 55 -4.82 -20.31 -26.79
C LEU A 55 -4.43 -19.60 -28.10
N TRP A 56 -3.12 -19.67 -28.38
CA TRP A 56 -2.32 -18.93 -29.37
C TRP A 56 -2.86 -18.86 -30.83
N PHE A 57 -2.45 -17.78 -31.53
CA PHE A 57 -2.60 -17.62 -32.99
C PHE A 57 -1.59 -18.49 -33.75
N LYS A 58 -2.06 -19.24 -34.76
CA LYS A 58 -1.22 -19.96 -35.72
C LYS A 58 -1.31 -19.29 -37.10
N GLY A 59 -0.16 -18.85 -37.62
CA GLY A 59 0.15 -18.84 -39.06
C GLY A 59 0.30 -17.48 -39.75
N ALA A 60 1.50 -17.23 -40.29
CA ALA A 60 1.66 -16.71 -41.66
C ALA A 60 3.00 -17.17 -42.25
N LYS A 61 2.92 -17.72 -43.46
CA LYS A 61 3.97 -18.21 -44.36
C LYS A 61 4.42 -17.05 -45.27
N GLY A 62 5.70 -16.95 -45.59
CA GLY A 62 6.27 -16.14 -46.68
C GLY A 62 7.79 -16.38 -46.70
N GLU A 63 8.29 -17.20 -47.64
CA GLU A 63 9.13 -16.76 -48.78
C GLU A 63 10.38 -16.00 -48.31
N GLY A 64 11.62 -16.46 -48.46
CA GLY A 64 12.24 -17.17 -49.58
C GLY A 64 13.51 -16.37 -49.93
N GLY A 65 14.68 -16.87 -49.53
CA GLY A 65 15.95 -16.16 -49.75
C GLY A 65 17.15 -16.94 -49.21
N SER A 66 17.63 -17.89 -49.99
CA SER A 66 18.94 -18.52 -49.83
C SER A 66 20.06 -17.60 -50.33
N LEU A 67 21.25 -17.68 -49.72
CA LEU A 67 22.59 -17.70 -50.35
C LEU A 67 23.58 -17.88 -49.17
N THR A 68 24.19 -19.07 -48.99
CA THR A 68 25.62 -19.33 -49.31
C THR A 68 26.53 -18.19 -48.82
N GLY A 69 27.45 -18.35 -47.88
CA GLY A 69 28.40 -19.42 -47.64
C GLY A 69 29.78 -18.78 -47.47
N ARG A 70 30.58 -19.30 -46.52
CA ARG A 70 32.06 -19.37 -46.50
C ARG A 70 32.71 -19.02 -45.15
N ARG A 71 33.48 -20.01 -44.72
CA ARG A 71 34.56 -20.00 -43.73
C ARG A 71 35.60 -18.93 -44.05
N LEU A 72 36.24 -18.36 -43.03
CA LEU A 72 37.64 -17.95 -43.15
C LEU A 72 38.41 -18.33 -41.87
N ILE A 73 39.58 -18.91 -42.13
CA ILE A 73 40.59 -19.42 -41.21
C ILE A 73 41.74 -18.40 -41.18
N GLY A 74 42.34 -18.15 -40.00
CA GLY A 74 43.79 -18.17 -39.82
C GLY A 74 44.63 -16.87 -39.82
N PHE A 75 45.74 -16.96 -39.06
CA PHE A 75 46.98 -16.15 -38.96
C PHE A 75 46.95 -14.96 -37.97
N LEU A 76 47.66 -14.91 -36.83
CA LEU A 76 48.96 -15.42 -36.31
C LEU A 76 50.21 -14.70 -36.85
N THR A 77 50.88 -13.90 -35.98
CA THR A 77 52.33 -13.51 -35.91
C THR A 77 52.44 -12.31 -34.93
N LEU A 78 53.11 -12.29 -33.75
CA LEU A 78 54.48 -12.59 -33.27
C LEU A 78 55.61 -11.64 -33.76
N ALA A 79 56.21 -10.88 -32.83
CA ALA A 79 57.60 -10.36 -32.80
C ALA A 79 57.90 -9.78 -31.38
N VAL A 80 58.66 -10.40 -30.47
CA VAL A 80 60.16 -10.46 -30.29
C VAL A 80 60.76 -9.06 -30.02
N LEU A 81 61.16 -8.63 -28.80
CA LEU A 81 62.20 -9.04 -27.82
C LEU A 81 63.64 -8.55 -28.16
N VAL A 82 64.18 -7.55 -27.44
CA VAL A 82 65.64 -7.24 -27.34
C VAL A 82 65.99 -6.51 -26.01
N THR A 83 66.68 -7.25 -25.10
CA THR A 83 67.82 -6.97 -24.16
C THR A 83 67.99 -5.61 -23.44
N ALA A 84 68.61 -5.47 -22.24
CA ALA A 84 69.77 -6.16 -21.67
C ALA A 84 69.92 -5.99 -20.12
N LEU A 85 70.77 -6.85 -19.54
CA LEU A 85 71.18 -6.96 -18.13
C LEU A 85 71.96 -5.73 -17.60
N VAL A 86 71.79 -5.47 -16.29
CA VAL A 86 72.92 -5.10 -15.41
C VAL A 86 72.84 -5.91 -14.12
N CYS A 87 73.86 -6.72 -13.89
CA CYS A 87 74.08 -7.53 -12.70
C CYS A 87 74.71 -6.65 -11.60
N GLY A 88 74.14 -6.62 -10.41
CA GLY A 88 74.71 -5.94 -9.25
C GLY A 88 74.41 -6.73 -7.98
N CYS A 89 75.45 -7.38 -7.42
CA CYS A 89 75.39 -8.11 -6.15
C CYS A 89 74.96 -7.18 -5.01
N ARG A 90 73.87 -7.50 -4.31
CA ARG A 90 73.51 -6.84 -3.05
C ARG A 90 73.49 -7.86 -1.91
N VAL A 91 74.32 -7.55 -0.93
CA VAL A 91 74.47 -8.22 0.36
C VAL A 91 73.10 -8.36 1.03
N VAL A 92 72.68 -9.60 1.29
CA VAL A 92 71.47 -9.91 2.05
C VAL A 92 71.81 -9.71 3.53
N GLN A 93 71.42 -8.56 4.09
CA GLN A 93 71.33 -8.39 5.55
C GLN A 93 70.17 -9.25 6.07
N ARG A 94 70.46 -10.12 7.03
CA ARG A 94 69.43 -10.87 7.78
C ARG A 94 68.68 -9.87 8.67
N PRO A 95 67.33 -9.82 8.63
CA PRO A 95 66.57 -9.02 9.58
C PRO A 95 66.70 -9.62 10.98
N GLY A 96 66.92 -8.75 11.98
CA GLY A 96 66.92 -9.12 13.40
C GLY A 96 65.51 -9.44 13.92
N PRO A 97 65.38 -9.96 15.15
CA PRO A 97 64.09 -10.32 15.73
C PRO A 97 63.20 -9.09 15.87
N VAL A 98 61.99 -9.13 15.31
CA VAL A 98 60.98 -8.09 15.48
C VAL A 98 60.28 -8.33 16.81
N GLU A 99 60.43 -7.40 17.74
CA GLU A 99 59.74 -7.39 19.03
C GLU A 99 58.23 -7.17 18.82
N PRO A 100 57.33 -7.95 19.47
CA PRO A 100 55.89 -7.82 19.26
C PRO A 100 55.38 -6.45 19.71
N ARG A 101 54.91 -5.64 18.76
CA ARG A 101 54.23 -4.38 19.05
C ARG A 101 52.91 -4.68 19.79
N ALA A 102 52.74 -4.12 20.98
CA ALA A 102 51.52 -4.23 21.75
C ALA A 102 50.30 -3.81 20.89
N PRO A 103 49.15 -4.50 20.99
CA PRO A 103 47.97 -4.15 20.21
C PRO A 103 47.51 -2.74 20.58
N GLU A 104 47.33 -1.89 19.56
CA GLU A 104 46.75 -0.56 19.74
C GLU A 104 45.35 -0.67 20.37
N PRO A 105 44.99 0.20 21.33
CA PRO A 105 43.68 0.18 21.95
C PRO A 105 42.61 0.43 20.88
N LYS A 106 41.65 -0.51 20.77
CA LYS A 106 40.49 -0.35 19.88
C LYS A 106 39.76 0.94 20.22
N PRO A 107 39.33 1.74 19.22
CA PRO A 107 38.52 2.93 19.48
C PRO A 107 37.29 2.55 20.32
N PRO A 108 36.85 3.42 21.24
CA PRO A 108 35.68 3.16 22.08
C PRO A 108 34.50 2.77 21.19
N VAL A 109 33.87 1.63 21.48
CA VAL A 109 32.62 1.23 20.83
C VAL A 109 31.60 2.32 21.14
N GLU A 110 31.30 3.16 20.15
CA GLU A 110 30.25 4.17 20.25
C GLU A 110 28.95 3.45 20.63
N ALA A 111 28.33 3.89 21.72
CA ALA A 111 27.08 3.28 22.20
C ALA A 111 26.06 3.26 21.05
N PRO A 112 25.32 2.15 20.84
CA PRO A 112 24.38 2.06 19.74
C PRO A 112 23.35 3.18 19.86
N LYS A 113 23.30 4.04 18.83
CA LYS A 113 22.27 5.08 18.70
C LYS A 113 20.90 4.41 18.83
N PRO A 114 19.95 4.99 19.59
CA PRO A 114 18.61 4.43 19.70
C PRO A 114 18.04 4.14 18.31
N PRO A 115 17.35 3.01 18.11
CA PRO A 115 16.79 2.67 16.81
C PRO A 115 15.85 3.79 16.37
N GLU A 116 16.07 4.31 15.15
CA GLU A 116 15.17 5.28 14.55
C GLU A 116 13.75 4.70 14.50
N LYS A 117 12.75 5.55 14.69
CA LYS A 117 11.33 5.15 14.68
C LYS A 117 10.62 5.67 13.43
N MET A 118 9.51 5.03 13.10
CA MET A 118 8.57 5.47 12.07
C MET A 118 7.13 5.28 12.55
N SER A 119 6.23 6.12 12.06
CA SER A 119 4.80 6.03 12.35
C SER A 119 4.09 5.09 11.37
N VAL A 120 3.29 4.17 11.89
CA VAL A 120 2.41 3.28 11.11
C VAL A 120 0.98 3.41 11.61
N ALA A 121 0.01 3.37 10.71
CA ALA A 121 -1.40 3.36 11.08
C ALA A 121 -1.94 1.94 11.13
N VAL A 122 -2.62 1.59 12.23
CA VAL A 122 -3.19 0.27 12.51
C VAL A 122 -4.66 0.42 12.91
N TYR A 123 -5.47 -0.60 12.64
CA TYR A 123 -6.91 -0.55 12.86
C TYR A 123 -7.35 -1.61 13.86
N TYR A 124 -7.77 -1.19 15.05
CA TYR A 124 -8.28 -2.08 16.09
C TYR A 124 -9.82 -2.12 16.09
N LEU A 125 -10.40 -3.14 16.70
CA LEU A 125 -11.86 -3.21 16.88
C LEU A 125 -12.23 -2.56 18.20
N LYS A 126 -13.42 -1.98 18.27
CA LYS A 126 -14.05 -1.52 19.50
C LYS A 126 -15.52 -1.90 19.47
N MET A 127 -15.97 -2.50 20.56
CA MET A 127 -17.34 -2.97 20.74
C MET A 127 -18.00 -2.14 21.84
N THR A 128 -19.22 -1.70 21.56
CA THR A 128 -20.10 -1.02 22.51
C THR A 128 -21.40 -1.82 22.63
N ALA A 129 -22.29 -1.43 23.53
CA ALA A 129 -23.60 -2.07 23.66
C ALA A 129 -24.42 -2.03 22.34
N ASN A 130 -24.18 -1.05 21.47
CA ASN A 130 -25.02 -0.79 20.29
C ASN A 130 -24.29 -0.99 18.95
N ASP A 131 -22.96 -1.00 18.91
CA ASP A 131 -22.21 -1.07 17.66
C ASP A 131 -20.82 -1.71 17.83
N THR A 132 -20.31 -2.28 16.74
CA THR A 132 -18.93 -2.73 16.57
C THR A 132 -18.32 -1.94 15.42
N TYR A 133 -17.15 -1.36 15.63
CA TYR A 133 -16.47 -0.53 14.64
C TYR A 133 -14.95 -0.61 14.79
N LEU A 134 -14.26 -0.01 13.84
CA LEU A 134 -12.81 0.10 13.79
C LEU A 134 -12.33 1.45 14.33
N VAL A 135 -11.19 1.40 15.00
CA VAL A 135 -10.45 2.53 15.55
C VAL A 135 -9.10 2.59 14.84
N ARG A 136 -8.81 3.69 14.15
CA ARG A 136 -7.52 3.95 13.52
C ARG A 136 -6.57 4.56 14.55
N GLU A 137 -5.46 3.91 14.81
CA GLU A 137 -4.40 4.42 15.67
C GLU A 137 -3.09 4.60 14.90
N VAL A 138 -2.27 5.56 15.35
CA VAL A 138 -0.91 5.75 14.82
C VAL A 138 0.10 5.31 15.88
N HIS A 139 0.91 4.33 15.54
CA HIS A 139 1.89 3.69 16.41
C HIS A 139 3.31 3.99 15.92
N GLU A 140 4.23 4.11 16.87
CA GLU A 140 5.65 4.28 16.58
C GLU A 140 6.34 2.92 16.64
N VAL A 141 6.92 2.48 15.53
CA VAL A 141 7.63 1.21 15.42
C VAL A 141 9.08 1.45 15.01
N PRO A 142 10.01 0.52 15.28
CA PRO A 142 11.38 0.62 14.75
C PRO A 142 11.36 0.77 13.23
N ARG A 143 12.20 1.68 12.72
CA ARG A 143 12.34 1.93 11.29
C ARG A 143 12.81 0.66 10.58
N THR A 144 12.12 0.31 9.49
CA THR A 144 12.48 -0.82 8.63
C THR A 144 12.13 -0.53 7.18
N LEU A 145 12.71 -1.28 6.25
CA LEU A 145 12.30 -1.26 4.84
C LEU A 145 10.97 -1.99 4.63
N GLY A 146 10.68 -3.01 5.44
CA GLY A 146 9.44 -3.79 5.40
C GLY A 146 8.28 -3.11 6.12
N VAL A 147 7.92 -1.88 5.73
CA VAL A 147 6.97 -1.05 6.49
C VAL A 147 5.58 -1.68 6.60
N ALA A 148 5.09 -2.32 5.54
CA ALA A 148 3.80 -3.00 5.54
C ALA A 148 3.77 -4.22 6.50
N GLU A 149 4.85 -5.00 6.51
CA GLU A 149 5.00 -6.13 7.43
C GLU A 149 5.09 -5.64 8.88
N ALA A 150 5.84 -4.57 9.14
CA ALA A 150 5.93 -3.97 10.48
C ALA A 150 4.58 -3.46 10.98
N ALA A 151 3.75 -2.86 10.11
CA ALA A 151 2.41 -2.42 10.48
C ALA A 151 1.48 -3.60 10.82
N LEU A 152 1.54 -4.69 10.04
CA LEU A 152 0.79 -5.92 10.37
C LEU A 152 1.28 -6.57 11.66
N GLN A 153 2.60 -6.61 11.87
CA GLN A 153 3.18 -7.13 13.10
C GLN A 153 2.72 -6.30 14.30
N GLU A 154 2.69 -4.97 14.18
CA GLU A 154 2.15 -4.08 15.21
C GLU A 154 0.65 -4.30 15.45
N LEU A 155 -0.13 -4.60 14.41
CA LEU A 155 -1.53 -4.96 14.57
C LEU A 155 -1.72 -6.27 15.38
N ILE A 156 -0.82 -7.24 15.23
CA ILE A 156 -0.83 -8.52 15.95
C ILE A 156 -0.33 -8.37 17.39
N THR A 157 0.80 -7.71 17.60
CA THR A 157 1.50 -7.71 18.91
C THR A 157 1.32 -6.42 19.70
N GLY A 158 1.04 -5.31 19.04
CA GLY A 158 0.88 -4.00 19.67
C GLY A 158 -0.23 -3.95 20.71
N THR A 159 -0.23 -2.87 21.48
CA THR A 159 -1.24 -2.59 22.51
C THR A 159 -2.08 -1.40 22.04
N PRO A 160 -3.39 -1.59 21.79
CA PRO A 160 -4.30 -0.49 21.49
C PRO A 160 -4.25 0.58 22.59
N LYS A 161 -4.17 1.84 22.19
CA LYS A 161 -4.12 3.01 23.09
C LYS A 161 -5.51 3.55 23.39
N THR A 162 -6.46 3.34 22.49
CA THR A 162 -7.83 3.81 22.66
C THR A 162 -8.56 2.94 23.68
N PRO A 163 -9.15 3.53 24.74
CA PRO A 163 -9.89 2.75 25.74
C PRO A 163 -10.99 1.90 25.11
N GLY A 164 -11.00 0.61 25.47
CA GLY A 164 -11.96 -0.38 24.95
C GLY A 164 -11.66 -0.91 23.55
N ALA A 165 -10.61 -0.41 22.88
CA ALA A 165 -10.15 -1.02 21.63
C ALA A 165 -9.36 -2.31 21.91
N PHE A 166 -9.49 -3.29 21.01
CA PHE A 166 -8.86 -4.60 21.14
C PHE A 166 -8.44 -5.17 19.78
N LYS A 167 -7.58 -6.19 19.84
CA LYS A 167 -7.06 -6.88 18.66
C LYS A 167 -7.99 -7.99 18.21
N VAL A 168 -8.15 -8.15 16.90
CA VAL A 168 -8.86 -9.30 16.33
C VAL A 168 -7.96 -10.53 16.17
N LEU A 169 -6.68 -10.30 15.86
CA LEU A 169 -5.75 -11.36 15.52
C LEU A 169 -5.26 -12.10 16.78
N PRO A 170 -5.27 -13.44 16.78
CA PRO A 170 -4.66 -14.22 17.85
C PRO A 170 -3.18 -13.85 18.03
N PRO A 171 -2.67 -13.70 19.27
CA PRO A 171 -1.31 -13.20 19.51
C PRO A 171 -0.20 -14.13 19.01
N LYS A 172 -0.52 -15.40 18.73
CA LYS A 172 0.41 -16.40 18.19
C LYS A 172 0.47 -16.40 16.66
N THR A 173 -0.34 -15.60 15.99
CA THR A 173 -0.36 -15.46 14.53
C THR A 173 1.02 -15.03 14.04
N ARG A 174 1.58 -15.75 13.07
CA ARG A 174 2.82 -15.37 12.38
C ARG A 174 2.53 -14.95 10.96
N ILE A 175 3.28 -13.95 10.49
CA ILE A 175 3.33 -13.57 9.07
C ILE A 175 4.42 -14.45 8.44
N ARG A 176 4.05 -15.34 7.53
CA ARG A 176 5.00 -16.20 6.79
C ARG A 176 5.63 -15.45 5.63
N GLY A 177 4.91 -14.46 5.09
CA GLY A 177 5.44 -13.54 4.10
C GLY A 177 4.39 -12.56 3.60
N ILE A 178 4.85 -11.46 3.02
CA ILE A 178 4.05 -10.49 2.30
C ILE A 178 4.67 -10.23 0.93
N SER A 179 3.86 -10.26 -0.12
CA SER A 179 4.26 -9.84 -1.47
C SER A 179 3.39 -8.70 -1.94
N ILE A 180 4.00 -7.67 -2.54
CA ILE A 180 3.31 -6.46 -2.99
C ILE A 180 3.66 -6.23 -4.46
N GLY A 181 2.65 -6.17 -5.31
CA GLY A 181 2.81 -5.90 -6.74
C GLY A 181 1.50 -5.43 -7.36
N GLU A 182 1.57 -4.49 -8.30
CA GLU A 182 0.42 -4.00 -9.07
C GLU A 182 -0.79 -3.56 -8.20
N GLY A 183 -0.52 -2.94 -7.05
CA GLY A 183 -1.57 -2.50 -6.13
C GLY A 183 -2.18 -3.60 -5.26
N LEU A 184 -1.69 -4.84 -5.32
CA LEU A 184 -2.16 -5.97 -4.52
C LEU A 184 -1.09 -6.39 -3.51
N ALA A 185 -1.45 -6.44 -2.23
CA ALA A 185 -0.68 -7.13 -1.21
C ALA A 185 -1.26 -8.55 -1.01
N THR A 186 -0.42 -9.59 -1.09
CA THR A 186 -0.80 -10.95 -0.67
C THR A 186 -0.06 -11.28 0.61
N VAL A 187 -0.81 -11.55 1.68
CA VAL A 187 -0.25 -11.90 2.99
C VAL A 187 -0.46 -13.39 3.22
N ASP A 188 0.62 -14.10 3.54
CA ASP A 188 0.57 -15.49 3.95
C ASP A 188 0.73 -15.57 5.47
N PHE A 189 -0.28 -16.11 6.15
CA PHE A 189 -0.31 -16.27 7.60
C PHE A 189 -0.02 -17.71 8.01
N SER A 190 0.36 -17.89 9.26
CA SER A 190 0.35 -19.19 9.91
C SER A 190 -1.08 -19.61 10.30
N ARG A 191 -1.27 -20.91 10.55
CA ARG A 191 -2.58 -21.51 10.92
C ARG A 191 -3.29 -20.82 12.09
N GLU A 192 -2.54 -20.28 13.05
CA GLU A 192 -3.06 -19.63 14.26
C GLU A 192 -3.96 -18.42 13.95
N VAL A 193 -3.88 -17.83 12.75
CA VAL A 193 -4.77 -16.73 12.33
C VAL A 193 -6.25 -17.13 12.33
N LEU A 194 -6.54 -18.41 12.15
CA LEU A 194 -7.90 -18.95 12.06
C LEU A 194 -8.54 -19.15 13.45
N GLU A 195 -7.80 -18.97 14.53
CA GLU A 195 -8.26 -19.17 15.92
C GLU A 195 -8.89 -17.91 16.54
N ALA A 196 -9.23 -16.90 15.71
CA ALA A 196 -9.86 -15.69 16.22
C ALA A 196 -11.26 -16.00 16.77
N ASN A 197 -11.60 -15.39 17.91
CA ASN A 197 -12.91 -15.53 18.54
C ASN A 197 -13.46 -14.15 18.90
N VAL A 198 -14.14 -13.54 17.94
CA VAL A 198 -14.63 -12.15 18.02
C VAL A 198 -16.12 -12.01 17.70
N GLY A 199 -16.82 -13.14 17.49
CA GLY A 199 -18.21 -13.19 17.04
C GLY A 199 -18.42 -12.66 15.62
N ALA A 200 -19.59 -12.92 15.03
CA ALA A 200 -19.86 -12.63 13.60
C ALA A 200 -19.60 -11.16 13.19
N ALA A 201 -19.94 -10.19 14.04
CA ALA A 201 -19.69 -8.78 13.77
C ALA A 201 -18.19 -8.42 13.80
N GLY A 202 -17.44 -9.03 14.73
CA GLY A 202 -16.00 -8.87 14.81
C GLY A 202 -15.28 -9.58 13.66
N GLU A 203 -15.81 -10.70 13.17
CA GLU A 203 -15.24 -11.45 12.04
C GLU A 203 -15.24 -10.60 10.76
N ALA A 204 -16.36 -9.95 10.45
CA ALA A 204 -16.46 -9.07 9.28
C ALA A 204 -15.48 -7.89 9.34
N LEU A 205 -15.43 -7.22 10.49
CA LEU A 205 -14.55 -6.07 10.68
C LEU A 205 -13.09 -6.45 10.88
N GLY A 206 -12.81 -7.69 11.28
CA GLY A 206 -11.46 -8.19 11.44
C GLY A 206 -10.70 -8.32 10.12
N ILE A 207 -11.38 -8.69 9.02
CA ILE A 207 -10.79 -8.59 7.69
C ILE A 207 -10.47 -7.13 7.37
N GLN A 208 -11.42 -6.22 7.57
CA GLN A 208 -11.19 -4.79 7.29
C GLN A 208 -10.14 -4.15 8.20
N SER A 209 -9.92 -4.66 9.42
CA SER A 209 -8.80 -4.26 10.29
C SER A 209 -7.45 -4.47 9.57
N ILE A 210 -7.26 -5.64 8.96
CA ILE A 210 -6.03 -5.97 8.22
C ILE A 210 -5.96 -5.18 6.92
N VAL A 211 -7.05 -5.17 6.15
CA VAL A 211 -7.12 -4.51 4.84
C VAL A 211 -6.90 -2.99 4.97
N ASN A 212 -7.54 -2.34 5.94
CA ASN A 212 -7.40 -0.91 6.16
C ASN A 212 -6.00 -0.55 6.65
N THR A 213 -5.37 -1.39 7.48
CA THR A 213 -3.98 -1.23 7.90
C THR A 213 -3.03 -1.25 6.70
N LEU A 214 -3.17 -2.22 5.80
CA LEU A 214 -2.29 -2.33 4.63
C LEU A 214 -2.58 -1.27 3.55
N THR A 215 -3.82 -0.83 3.41
CA THR A 215 -4.20 0.19 2.42
C THR A 215 -3.90 1.63 2.88
N GLU A 216 -3.35 1.82 4.07
CA GLU A 216 -2.69 3.09 4.47
C GLU A 216 -1.47 3.37 3.58
N PHE A 217 -0.83 2.33 3.04
CA PHE A 217 0.26 2.47 2.09
C PHE A 217 -0.31 2.76 0.70
N PRO A 218 -0.04 3.92 0.08
CA PRO A 218 -0.66 4.28 -1.19
C PRO A 218 -0.39 3.31 -2.34
N ALA A 219 0.69 2.54 -2.27
CA ALA A 219 1.04 1.50 -3.22
C ALA A 219 0.16 0.24 -3.12
N ILE A 220 -0.60 0.06 -2.04
CA ILE A 220 -1.50 -1.08 -1.81
C ILE A 220 -2.94 -0.59 -1.92
N LYS A 221 -3.70 -1.16 -2.86
CA LYS A 221 -5.12 -0.87 -3.09
C LYS A 221 -6.02 -2.01 -2.68
N ARG A 222 -5.49 -3.23 -2.78
CA ARG A 222 -6.22 -4.48 -2.53
C ARG A 222 -5.36 -5.42 -1.70
N VAL A 223 -6.00 -6.31 -0.95
CA VAL A 223 -5.33 -7.28 -0.09
C VAL A 223 -5.93 -8.67 -0.30
N ALA A 224 -5.08 -9.67 -0.48
CA ALA A 224 -5.44 -11.09 -0.51
C ALA A 224 -4.74 -11.82 0.64
N PHE A 225 -5.33 -12.94 1.06
CA PHE A 225 -4.82 -13.72 2.18
C PHE A 225 -4.55 -15.16 1.77
N ARG A 226 -3.59 -15.79 2.45
CA ARG A 226 -3.30 -17.22 2.39
C ARG A 226 -3.00 -17.72 3.80
N VAL A 227 -3.17 -19.03 4.01
CA VAL A 227 -2.76 -19.69 5.24
C VAL A 227 -1.87 -20.86 4.87
N GLU A 228 -0.65 -20.88 5.40
CA GLU A 228 0.36 -21.90 5.08
C GLU A 228 0.57 -22.08 3.57
N GLY A 229 0.55 -20.97 2.82
CA GLY A 229 0.75 -20.91 1.38
C GLY A 229 -0.45 -21.32 0.52
N ARG A 230 -1.59 -21.70 1.13
CA ARG A 230 -2.75 -22.30 0.45
C ARG A 230 -4.08 -21.64 0.81
N LEU A 231 -5.09 -21.98 0.02
CA LEU A 231 -6.50 -21.64 0.20
C LEU A 231 -7.31 -22.95 0.30
N ASP A 232 -6.98 -23.78 1.29
CA ASP A 232 -7.79 -24.97 1.60
C ASP A 232 -9.16 -24.58 2.19
N GLU A 233 -10.03 -25.56 2.42
CA GLU A 233 -11.39 -25.29 2.90
C GLU A 233 -11.41 -24.47 4.19
N ALA A 234 -10.52 -24.78 5.14
CA ALA A 234 -10.39 -24.04 6.39
C ALA A 234 -9.93 -22.59 6.15
N ALA A 235 -8.94 -22.39 5.28
CA ALA A 235 -8.49 -21.04 4.92
C ALA A 235 -9.60 -20.23 4.22
N MET A 236 -10.38 -20.86 3.33
CA MET A 236 -11.48 -20.21 2.64
C MET A 236 -12.65 -19.85 3.57
N GLN A 237 -12.94 -20.68 4.57
CA GLN A 237 -13.93 -20.37 5.61
C GLN A 237 -13.46 -19.25 6.55
N TRP A 238 -12.15 -19.08 6.71
CA TRP A 238 -11.52 -18.07 7.56
C TRP A 238 -12.00 -18.15 9.01
N TRP A 239 -13.02 -17.37 9.40
CA TRP A 239 -13.62 -17.41 10.73
C TRP A 239 -15.09 -17.89 10.74
N GLY A 240 -15.58 -18.40 9.62
CA GLY A 240 -16.90 -19.03 9.51
C GLY A 240 -17.94 -18.12 8.85
N HIS A 241 -18.36 -17.03 9.50
CA HIS A 241 -19.41 -16.16 8.94
C HIS A 241 -18.90 -15.30 7.78
N VAL A 242 -17.60 -14.99 7.81
CA VAL A 242 -16.93 -14.20 6.77
C VAL A 242 -15.71 -14.97 6.30
N GLY A 243 -15.77 -15.45 5.06
CA GLY A 243 -14.71 -16.20 4.40
C GLY A 243 -13.89 -15.38 3.42
N LEU A 244 -12.91 -16.01 2.78
CA LEU A 244 -12.03 -15.41 1.78
C LEU A 244 -12.59 -15.45 0.35
N TYR A 245 -13.91 -15.64 0.19
CA TYR A 245 -14.53 -15.89 -1.12
C TYR A 245 -14.54 -14.66 -2.03
N ASP A 246 -14.60 -13.46 -1.45
CA ASP A 246 -14.66 -12.19 -2.17
C ASP A 246 -13.30 -11.50 -2.34
N GLN A 247 -12.21 -12.19 -1.99
CA GLN A 247 -10.87 -11.64 -2.14
C GLN A 247 -10.52 -11.39 -3.63
N PRO A 248 -9.63 -10.41 -3.93
CA PRO A 248 -8.94 -9.55 -2.98
C PRO A 248 -9.86 -8.45 -2.45
N PHE A 249 -9.69 -8.13 -1.16
CA PHE A 249 -10.48 -7.14 -0.46
C PHE A 249 -9.95 -5.72 -0.68
N GLU A 250 -10.86 -4.75 -0.67
CA GLU A 250 -10.58 -3.33 -0.79
C GLU A 250 -10.82 -2.59 0.52
N ARG A 251 -10.23 -1.40 0.61
CA ARG A 251 -10.39 -0.51 1.75
C ARG A 251 -11.87 -0.16 1.93
N ASP A 252 -12.36 -0.30 3.17
CA ASP A 252 -13.70 0.14 3.56
C ASP A 252 -13.60 0.88 4.89
N LEU A 253 -13.92 2.17 4.86
CA LEU A 253 -13.85 3.07 6.01
C LEU A 253 -15.21 3.36 6.63
N TYR A 254 -16.30 2.76 6.12
CA TYR A 254 -17.66 3.06 6.59
C TYR A 254 -17.81 2.81 8.10
N LYS A 255 -17.23 1.72 8.60
CA LYS A 255 -17.21 1.35 10.03
C LYS A 255 -15.95 1.84 10.76
N VAL A 256 -15.26 2.89 10.29
CA VAL A 256 -14.09 3.47 11.00
C VAL A 256 -14.48 4.79 11.65
N TYR A 257 -14.80 4.74 12.93
CA TYR A 257 -15.41 5.87 13.63
C TYR A 257 -14.41 6.75 14.38
N GLU A 258 -13.34 6.16 14.92
CA GLU A 258 -12.39 6.87 15.78
C GLU A 258 -10.98 6.87 15.16
N PRO A 259 -10.26 8.00 15.20
CA PRO A 259 -10.77 9.34 15.48
C PRO A 259 -11.69 9.84 14.35
N ALA A 260 -12.60 10.76 14.68
CA ALA A 260 -13.52 11.34 13.69
C ALA A 260 -12.74 12.15 12.64
N ILE A 261 -11.73 12.90 13.05
CA ILE A 261 -10.91 13.76 12.18
C ILE A 261 -9.49 13.19 12.05
N TRP A 262 -9.04 13.04 10.82
CA TRP A 262 -7.67 12.67 10.45
C TRP A 262 -7.04 13.85 9.73
N VAL A 263 -5.80 14.18 10.08
CA VAL A 263 -5.04 15.22 9.39
C VAL A 263 -3.86 14.57 8.69
N TYR A 264 -3.82 14.71 7.37
CA TYR A 264 -2.74 14.17 6.52
C TYR A 264 -1.65 15.20 6.26
N ARG A 265 -2.00 16.49 6.17
CA ARG A 265 -1.05 17.58 6.03
C ARG A 265 -1.53 18.78 6.85
N PRO A 266 -0.63 19.50 7.52
CA PRO A 266 0.79 19.18 7.72
C PRO A 266 1.00 17.96 8.62
N GLN A 267 2.19 17.35 8.52
CA GLN A 267 2.65 16.34 9.47
C GLN A 267 3.11 16.99 10.79
N PRO A 268 3.07 16.28 11.94
CA PRO A 268 3.58 16.80 13.20
C PRO A 268 5.01 17.36 13.07
N GLY A 269 5.21 18.60 13.51
CA GLY A 269 6.51 19.30 13.49
C GLY A 269 6.93 19.84 12.12
N GLN A 270 6.11 19.68 11.08
CA GLN A 270 6.44 20.17 9.74
C GLN A 270 6.64 21.69 9.73
N LYS A 271 7.64 22.14 8.96
CA LYS A 271 7.85 23.56 8.65
C LYS A 271 6.80 24.05 7.65
N VAL A 272 6.00 25.04 8.03
CA VAL A 272 4.88 25.58 7.27
C VAL A 272 5.08 27.06 6.91
N SER A 273 4.49 27.49 5.80
CA SER A 273 4.47 28.86 5.29
C SER A 273 3.07 29.18 4.75
N SER A 274 2.76 30.45 4.51
CA SER A 274 1.49 30.85 3.89
C SER A 274 1.51 30.66 2.37
N PRO A 275 0.40 30.21 1.75
CA PRO A 275 -0.74 29.56 2.39
C PRO A 275 -0.39 28.19 2.98
N LEU A 276 -0.95 27.90 4.15
CA LEU A 276 -0.94 26.54 4.70
C LEU A 276 -2.15 25.76 4.18
N HIS A 277 -1.87 24.72 3.39
CA HIS A 277 -2.88 23.72 3.00
C HIS A 277 -3.00 22.65 4.09
N VAL A 278 -4.18 22.57 4.69
CA VAL A 278 -4.55 21.54 5.65
C VAL A 278 -5.44 20.54 4.95
N THR A 279 -4.98 19.29 4.84
CA THR A 279 -5.73 18.22 4.17
C THR A 279 -5.95 17.07 5.14
N GLY A 280 -7.08 16.41 5.04
CA GLY A 280 -7.42 15.33 5.94
C GLY A 280 -8.67 14.58 5.51
N SER A 281 -9.19 13.79 6.44
CA SER A 281 -10.45 13.06 6.26
C SER A 281 -11.27 13.16 7.54
N ALA A 282 -12.58 13.34 7.42
CA ALA A 282 -13.46 13.59 8.54
C ALA A 282 -14.76 12.80 8.43
N ARG A 283 -15.25 12.33 9.58
CA ARG A 283 -16.60 11.80 9.78
C ARG A 283 -17.31 12.70 10.79
N VAL A 284 -17.83 13.83 10.33
CA VAL A 284 -18.43 14.88 11.18
C VAL A 284 -19.78 15.33 10.65
N PHE A 285 -20.62 15.89 11.52
CA PHE A 285 -21.94 16.40 11.14
C PHE A 285 -21.82 17.50 10.07
N GLU A 286 -22.71 17.47 9.06
CA GLU A 286 -22.73 18.40 7.93
C GLU A 286 -21.39 18.53 7.16
N ALA A 287 -20.50 17.54 7.30
CA ALA A 287 -19.18 17.51 6.67
C ALA A 287 -18.29 18.73 7.03
N THR A 288 -18.64 19.54 8.02
CA THR A 288 -17.98 20.82 8.27
C THR A 288 -16.82 20.68 9.26
N VAL A 289 -15.61 21.01 8.81
CA VAL A 289 -14.38 20.95 9.60
C VAL A 289 -13.80 22.36 9.72
N GLN A 290 -13.38 22.73 10.92
CA GLN A 290 -12.72 23.99 11.22
C GLN A 290 -11.25 23.77 11.53
N ALA A 291 -10.43 24.74 11.17
CA ALA A 291 -9.03 24.77 11.52
C ALA A 291 -8.63 26.15 12.04
N ARG A 292 -7.72 26.16 13.01
CA ARG A 292 -7.03 27.38 13.44
C ARG A 292 -5.55 27.12 13.63
N LEU A 293 -4.76 28.12 13.25
CA LEU A 293 -3.31 28.13 13.41
C LEU A 293 -2.97 29.09 14.55
N LEU A 294 -2.20 28.63 15.53
CA LEU A 294 -1.82 29.40 16.71
C LEU A 294 -0.29 29.47 16.85
N THR A 295 0.19 30.55 17.47
CA THR A 295 1.55 30.60 18.03
C THR A 295 1.67 29.64 19.22
N GLU A 296 2.90 29.37 19.67
CA GLU A 296 3.15 28.60 20.89
C GLU A 296 2.45 29.20 22.12
N GLY A 297 2.39 30.54 22.21
CA GLY A 297 1.69 31.28 23.25
C GLY A 297 0.16 31.33 23.12
N GLY A 298 -0.42 30.68 22.10
CA GLY A 298 -1.88 30.58 21.91
C GLY A 298 -2.54 31.74 21.15
N SER A 299 -1.77 32.68 20.60
CA SER A 299 -2.32 33.73 19.74
C SER A 299 -2.73 33.14 18.39
N VAL A 300 -3.96 33.40 17.95
CA VAL A 300 -4.48 32.88 16.67
C VAL A 300 -3.89 33.70 15.52
N LEU A 301 -3.22 33.01 14.59
CA LEU A 301 -2.64 33.58 13.36
C LEU A 301 -3.61 33.52 12.19
N ALA A 302 -4.38 32.43 12.09
CA ALA A 302 -5.37 32.22 11.03
C ALA A 302 -6.48 31.28 11.49
N ARG A 303 -7.65 31.45 10.87
CA ARG A 303 -8.79 30.54 10.97
C ARG A 303 -9.30 30.22 9.57
N GLY A 304 -9.86 29.04 9.41
CA GLY A 304 -10.50 28.62 8.19
C GLY A 304 -11.40 27.44 8.46
N PHE A 305 -12.18 27.08 7.44
CA PHE A 305 -13.02 25.91 7.47
C PHE A 305 -13.02 25.27 6.08
N GLY A 306 -13.49 24.03 6.02
CA GLY A 306 -13.66 23.28 4.79
C GLY A 306 -14.80 22.30 4.95
N THR A 307 -15.32 21.87 3.82
CA THR A 307 -16.37 20.86 3.74
C THR A 307 -15.74 19.58 3.25
N ALA A 308 -15.86 18.51 4.03
CA ALA A 308 -15.46 17.18 3.60
C ALA A 308 -16.36 16.71 2.44
N THR A 309 -15.85 15.83 1.59
CA THR A 309 -16.61 15.30 0.44
C THR A 309 -17.85 14.50 0.82
N ALA A 310 -17.97 14.10 2.10
CA ALA A 310 -19.13 13.45 2.69
C ALA A 310 -19.25 13.82 4.18
N GLY A 311 -20.48 13.87 4.69
CA GLY A 311 -20.76 14.10 6.11
C GLY A 311 -21.06 12.79 6.84
N ALA A 312 -21.05 12.81 8.17
CA ALA A 312 -21.40 11.62 8.96
C ALA A 312 -22.82 11.11 8.61
N PRO A 313 -23.03 9.78 8.51
CA PRO A 313 -22.16 8.70 8.97
C PRO A 313 -20.98 8.37 8.03
N GLU A 314 -20.99 8.85 6.79
CA GLU A 314 -19.89 8.68 5.85
C GLU A 314 -18.63 9.45 6.29
N ARG A 315 -17.49 9.02 5.77
CA ARG A 315 -16.19 9.69 5.92
C ARG A 315 -15.82 10.32 4.59
N GLY A 316 -15.50 11.62 4.60
CA GLY A 316 -15.07 12.37 3.41
C GLY A 316 -13.71 13.02 3.59
N ASP A 317 -13.04 13.31 2.48
CA ASP A 317 -11.78 14.07 2.50
C ASP A 317 -12.05 15.57 2.51
N PHE A 318 -11.23 16.35 3.19
CA PHE A 318 -11.36 17.81 3.25
C PHE A 318 -10.04 18.49 2.91
N GLU A 319 -10.15 19.74 2.43
CA GLU A 319 -9.05 20.68 2.26
C GLU A 319 -9.45 22.04 2.85
N ILE A 320 -8.53 22.65 3.62
CA ILE A 320 -8.67 23.98 4.21
C ILE A 320 -7.42 24.77 3.86
N ARG A 321 -7.59 26.01 3.40
CA ARG A 321 -6.49 26.93 3.12
C ARG A 321 -6.44 28.01 4.20
N LEU A 322 -5.30 28.12 4.89
CA LEU A 322 -5.05 29.13 5.91
C LEU A 322 -4.01 30.12 5.42
N GLU A 323 -4.40 31.39 5.30
CA GLU A 323 -3.50 32.50 5.00
C GLU A 323 -3.05 33.16 6.31
N PHE A 324 -1.75 33.36 6.50
CA PHE A 324 -1.19 33.98 7.70
C PHE A 324 0.13 34.71 7.42
N SER A 325 0.47 35.70 8.26
CA SER A 325 1.80 36.30 8.25
C SER A 325 2.75 35.50 9.12
N SER A 326 3.99 35.25 8.65
CA SER A 326 4.99 34.54 9.46
C SER A 326 5.18 35.24 10.81
N PRO A 327 4.91 34.54 11.94
CA PRO A 327 5.09 35.13 13.26
C PRO A 327 6.58 35.22 13.62
N ALA A 328 6.91 36.01 14.64
CA ALA A 328 8.26 36.02 15.21
C ALA A 328 8.62 34.70 15.94
N ALA A 329 7.61 33.96 16.41
CA ALA A 329 7.79 32.66 17.05
C ALA A 329 8.10 31.56 16.02
N ASP A 330 9.00 30.62 16.36
CA ASP A 330 9.37 29.51 15.47
C ASP A 330 8.39 28.32 15.56
N LYS A 331 7.64 28.20 16.66
CA LYS A 331 6.73 27.10 16.98
C LYS A 331 5.29 27.55 17.10
N GLY A 332 4.39 26.64 16.76
CA GLY A 332 2.95 26.85 16.90
C GLY A 332 2.17 25.55 16.92
N TRP A 333 0.86 25.72 16.89
CA TRP A 333 -0.11 24.63 16.89
C TRP A 333 -1.09 24.80 15.74
N LEU A 334 -1.34 23.71 15.01
CA LEU A 334 -2.53 23.59 14.19
C LEU A 334 -3.57 22.82 14.99
N GLU A 335 -4.77 23.37 15.11
CA GLU A 335 -5.93 22.69 15.67
C GLU A 335 -6.98 22.50 14.60
N VAL A 336 -7.50 21.27 14.48
CA VAL A 336 -8.57 20.90 13.54
C VAL A 336 -9.67 20.22 14.34
N PHE A 337 -10.91 20.71 14.21
CA PHE A 337 -12.05 20.29 15.02
C PHE A 337 -13.36 20.49 14.25
N TRP A 338 -14.47 20.04 14.81
CA TRP A 338 -15.80 20.44 14.35
C TRP A 338 -16.59 21.03 15.52
N ILE A 339 -17.62 21.81 15.21
CA ILE A 339 -18.44 22.47 16.22
C ILE A 339 -19.74 21.70 16.38
N SER A 340 -20.06 21.38 17.62
CA SER A 340 -21.34 20.79 18.01
C SER A 340 -22.48 21.74 17.67
N PRO A 341 -23.47 21.33 16.84
CA PRO A 341 -24.66 22.15 16.58
C PRO A 341 -25.56 22.26 17.82
N LYS A 342 -25.36 21.41 18.84
CA LYS A 342 -26.16 21.38 20.06
C LYS A 342 -25.81 22.51 21.03
N ASP A 343 -24.52 22.80 21.18
CA ASP A 343 -24.01 23.69 22.25
C ASP A 343 -22.80 24.55 21.85
N GLY A 344 -22.34 24.47 20.59
CA GLY A 344 -21.20 25.24 20.11
C GLY A 344 -19.84 24.75 20.62
N SER A 345 -19.79 23.62 21.32
CA SER A 345 -18.51 23.06 21.80
C SER A 345 -17.62 22.54 20.67
N GLU A 346 -16.30 22.61 20.87
CA GLU A 346 -15.30 22.05 19.96
C GLU A 346 -15.14 20.55 20.23
N LEU A 347 -15.47 19.72 19.23
CA LEU A 347 -15.43 18.26 19.31
C LEU A 347 -14.31 17.66 18.45
N ASP A 348 -13.86 16.46 18.84
CA ASP A 348 -12.84 15.65 18.15
C ASP A 348 -11.58 16.42 17.73
N LYS A 349 -11.20 17.40 18.56
CA LYS A 349 -10.10 18.31 18.25
C LYS A 349 -8.77 17.55 18.14
N VAL A 350 -8.18 17.61 16.96
CA VAL A 350 -6.81 17.18 16.68
C VAL A 350 -5.90 18.40 16.84
N ARG A 351 -4.84 18.26 17.66
CA ARG A 351 -3.84 19.31 17.87
C ARG A 351 -2.46 18.81 17.44
N LEU A 352 -1.85 19.52 16.50
CA LEU A 352 -0.57 19.15 15.88
C LEU A 352 0.47 20.25 16.08
N PRO A 353 1.69 19.93 16.52
CA PRO A 353 2.76 20.92 16.55
C PRO A 353 3.18 21.26 15.11
N VAL A 354 3.49 22.54 14.86
CA VAL A 354 4.05 23.00 13.58
C VAL A 354 5.24 23.92 13.84
N ARG A 355 6.08 24.11 12.81
CA ARG A 355 7.18 25.08 12.82
C ARG A 355 6.93 26.14 11.75
N PHE A 356 7.13 27.41 12.06
CA PHE A 356 6.99 28.47 11.08
C PHE A 356 8.31 28.66 10.30
N LYS A 357 8.18 29.02 9.02
CA LYS A 357 9.31 29.39 8.16
C LYS A 357 9.57 30.89 8.18
#